data_AF-A0A095TTW7-F1
#
_entry.id   AF-A0A095TTW7-F1
#
_cell.length_a   1.000
_cell.length_b   1.000
_cell.length_c   1.000
_cell.angle_alpha   90.00
_cell.angle_beta   90.00
_cell.angle_gamma   90.00
#
_symmetry.space_group_name_H-M   'P 1'
#
loop_
_entity.id
_entity.type
_entity.pdbx_description
1 polymer ?
#
loop_
_entity_poly.entity_id
_entity_poly.type
_entity_poly.pdbx_seq_one_letter_code
_entity_poly.pdbx_strand_id
1 'polypeptide(L)' 'MKETVISFISSAVFFAVFWGLAMWFWQWKKAHVKIPRAVTVSLISGLLYAVFQLLVKNMR' A
#
# COMPACT_ATOMS: atom_id res chain seq x y z
N MET A 1 -8.18 -10.58 -17.70
CA MET A 1 -7.94 -9.15 -17.42
C MET A 1 -8.69 -8.65 -16.19
N LYS A 2 -10.02 -8.81 -16.09
CA LYS A 2 -10.81 -8.32 -14.93
C LYS A 2 -10.33 -8.87 -13.58
N GLU A 3 -10.04 -10.17 -13.49
CA GLU A 3 -9.56 -10.81 -12.26
C GLU A 3 -8.18 -10.30 -11.82
N THR A 4 -7.27 -10.07 -12.78
CA THR A 4 -5.95 -9.49 -12.50
C THR A 4 -6.07 -8.08 -11.92
N VAL A 5 -6.98 -7.26 -12.45
CA VAL A 5 -7.22 -5.89 -11.97
C VAL A 5 -7.84 -5.91 -10.58
N ILE A 6 -8.81 -6.79 -10.31
CA ILE A 6 -9.42 -6.94 -8.98
C ILE A 6 -8.36 -7.40 -7.96
N SER A 7 -7.55 -8.40 -8.31
CA SER A 7 -6.47 -8.88 -7.45
C SER A 7 -5.41 -7.80 -7.18
N PHE A 8 -5.11 -6.97 -8.18
CA PHE A 8 -4.19 -5.83 -8.04
C PHE A 8 -4.74 -4.79 -7.07
N ILE A 9 -5.98 -4.34 -7.28
CA ILE A 9 -6.61 -3.32 -6.43
C ILE A 9 -6.75 -3.84 -4.99
N SER A 10 -7.20 -5.10 -4.83
CA SER A 10 -7.34 -5.72 -3.52
C SER A 10 -6.00 -5.75 -2.78
N SER A 11 -4.92 -6.18 -3.44
CA SER A 11 -3.58 -6.21 -2.85
C SER A 11 -3.05 -4.81 -2.52
N ALA A 12 -3.30 -3.82 -3.39
CA ALA A 12 -2.91 -2.44 -3.17
C ALA A 12 -3.61 -1.83 -1.95
N VAL A 13 -4.92 -2.02 -1.85
CA VAL A 13 -5.74 -1.48 -0.75
C VAL A 13 -5.39 -2.18 0.56
N PHE A 14 -5.29 -3.51 0.55
CA PHE A 14 -4.87 -4.25 1.74
C PHE A 14 -3.50 -3.77 2.23
N PHE A 15 -2.51 -3.71 1.34
CA PHE A 15 -1.18 -3.27 1.73
C PHE A 15 -1.19 -1.82 2.23
N ALA A 16 -1.87 -0.90 1.55
CA ALA A 16 -1.98 0.49 1.98
C ALA A 16 -2.56 0.61 3.39
N VAL A 17 -3.64 -0.11 3.70
CA VAL A 17 -4.29 -0.05 5.02
C VAL A 17 -3.38 -0.65 6.10
N PHE A 18 -2.87 -1.86 5.88
CA PHE A 18 -2.02 -2.53 6.87
C PHE A 18 -0.69 -1.81 7.08
N TRP A 19 -0.06 -1.33 6.01
CA TRP A 19 1.17 -0.55 6.07
C TRP A 19 0.96 0.79 6.77
N GLY A 20 -0.12 1.49 6.43
CA GLY A 20 -0.48 2.76 7.06
C GLY A 20 -0.73 2.60 8.55
N LEU A 21 -1.46 1.56 8.96
CA LEU A 21 -1.67 1.21 10.36
C LEU A 21 -0.36 0.86 11.08
N ALA A 22 0.47 0.00 10.48
CA ALA A 22 1.76 -0.38 11.06
C ALA A 22 2.65 0.85 11.29
N MET A 23 2.79 1.72 10.28
CA MET A 23 3.57 2.95 10.38
C MET A 23 2.97 3.94 11.37
N TRP A 24 1.64 4.00 11.47
CA TRP A 24 0.94 4.81 12.45
C TRP A 24 1.35 4.46 13.89
N PHE A 25 1.27 3.19 14.26
CA PHE A 25 1.64 2.74 15.60
C PHE A 25 3.15 2.71 15.84
N TRP A 26 3.95 2.55 14.80
CA TRP A 26 5.41 2.47 14.93
C TRP A 26 6.07 3.85 15.06
N GLN A 27 5.87 4.71 14.07
CA GLN A 27 6.71 5.89 13.85
C GLN A 27 5.90 7.18 13.64
N TRP A 28 4.83 7.14 12.84
CA TRP A 28 4.10 8.34 12.46
C TRP A 28 3.38 9.01 13.63
N LYS A 29 2.88 8.24 14.60
CA LYS A 29 2.33 8.79 15.85
C LYS A 29 3.40 9.54 16.66
N LYS A 30 4.63 9.01 16.73
CA LYS A 30 5.76 9.66 17.44
C LYS A 30 6.30 10.87 16.69
N ALA A 31 6.29 10.83 15.36
CA ALA A 31 6.76 11.90 14.49
C ALA A 31 5.70 12.97 14.19
N HIS A 32 4.53 12.94 14.86
CA HIS A 32 3.43 13.87 14.67
C HIS A 32 3.03 14.07 13.19
N VAL A 33 3.07 12.98 12.41
CA VAL A 33 2.74 13.04 10.98
C VAL A 33 1.26 13.36 10.82
N LYS A 34 0.95 14.39 10.04
CA LYS A 34 -0.42 14.78 9.73
C LYS A 34 -1.14 13.63 9.01
N ILE A 35 -2.37 13.34 9.41
CA ILE A 35 -3.21 12.27 8.86
C ILE A 35 -3.29 12.30 7.32
N PRO A 36 -3.50 13.46 6.66
CA PRO A 36 -3.56 13.50 5.19
C PRO A 36 -2.28 12.97 4.54
N ARG A 37 -1.12 13.31 5.10
CA ARG A 37 0.20 12.86 4.59
C ARG A 37 0.38 11.36 4.80
N ALA A 38 0.00 10.85 5.96
CA ALA A 38 0.02 9.42 6.27
C ALA A 38 -0.84 8.61 5.28
N VAL A 39 -2.04 9.11 4.97
CA VAL A 39 -2.96 8.48 3.99
C VAL A 39 -2.35 8.48 2.59
N THR A 40 -1.80 9.61 2.12
CA THR A 40 -1.16 9.68 0.79
C THR A 40 0.03 8.72 0.68
N VAL A 41 0.92 8.70 1.67
CA VAL A 41 2.08 7.80 1.69
C VAL A 41 1.64 6.34 1.71
N SER A 42 0.58 6.01 2.46
CA SER A 42 0.03 4.65 2.52
C SER A 42 -0.52 4.20 1.18
N LEU A 43 -1.30 5.06 0.50
CA LEU A 43 -1.87 4.77 -0.81
C LEU A 43 -0.78 4.55 -1.88
N ILE A 44 0.23 5.43 -1.91
CA ILE A 44 1.38 5.29 -2.83
C ILE A 44 2.12 3.98 -2.55
N SER A 45 2.34 3.64 -1.28
CA SER A 45 3.01 2.39 -0.89
C SER A 45 2.21 1.16 -1.33
N GLY A 46 0.89 1.18 -1.19
CA GLY A 46 0.00 0.13 -1.69
C GLY A 46 0.06 -0.05 -3.19
N LEU A 47 0.03 1.05 -3.94
CA LEU A 47 0.19 1.03 -5.40
C LEU A 47 1.54 0.45 -5.83
N LEU A 48 2.63 0.91 -5.20
CA LEU A 48 3.98 0.41 -5.48
C LEU A 48 4.09 -1.09 -5.20
N TYR A 49 3.53 -1.56 -4.09
CA TYR A 49 3.50 -2.98 -3.75
C TYR A 49 2.75 -3.82 -4.78
N ALA A 50 1.56 -3.36 -5.21
CA ALA A 50 0.78 -4.08 -6.20
C ALA A 50 1.46 -4.10 -7.58
N VAL A 51 2.13 -3.01 -7.98
CA VAL A 51 2.95 -2.98 -9.20
C VAL A 51 4.12 -3.95 -9.09
N PHE A 52 4.81 -3.98 -7.95
CA PHE A 52 5.90 -4.90 -7.71
C PHE A 52 5.45 -6.36 -7.79
N GLN A 53 4.31 -6.71 -7.18
CA GLN A 53 3.73 -8.04 -7.29
C GLN A 53 3.40 -8.42 -8.74
N LEU A 54 2.85 -7.49 -9.51
CA LEU A 54 2.55 -7.71 -10.92
C LEU A 54 3.83 -7.97 -11.73
N LEU A 55 4.89 -7.18 -11.50
CA LEU A 55 6.20 -7.37 -12.12
C LEU A 55 6.80 -8.73 -11.78
N VAL A 56 6.81 -9.09 -10.49
CA VAL A 56 7.33 -10.39 -10.03
C VAL A 56 6.55 -11.55 -10.66
N LYS A 57 5.22 -11.44 -10.76
CA LYS A 57 4.38 -12.44 -11.41
C LYS A 57 4.70 -12.58 -12.90
N ASN A 58 5.12 -11.51 -13.57
CA ASN A 58 5.43 -11.51 -15.00
C ASN A 58 6.87 -11.94 -15.30
N MET A 59 7.77 -11.96 -14.29
CA MET A 59 9.16 -12.43 -14.39
C MET A 59 9.33 -13.93 -14.07
N ARG A 60 8.29 -14.59 -13.56
CA ARG A 60 8.28 -16.02 -13.23
C ARG A 60 7.49 -16.79 -14.27
#